data_AF-A0A2P0QP12-F1
#
_entry.id   AF-A0A2P0QP12-F1
#
_cell.length_a   1.000
_cell.length_b   1.000
_cell.length_c   1.000
_cell.angle_alpha   90.00
_cell.angle_beta   90.00
_cell.angle_gamma   90.00
#
_symmetry.space_group_name_H-M   'P 1'
#
loop_
_entity.id
_entity.type
_entity.pdbx_description
1 polymer ?
#
loop_
_entity_poly.entity_id
_entity_poly.type
_entity_poly.pdbx_seq_one_letter_code
_entity_poly.pdbx_strand_id
1 'polypeptide(L)'
;MSNKNKHYDVVVIGAGPAGIATAIRSAQLGLKTACIDVWSHKKSQHKLSKSHLNTGGLAAMCLLESAKIYHQLNSSIAQHGIYAENISVDIKSMVHRKDKIIEKISRNWSALFTELNIDHIEAKAQLLNDRKIEITTYDAQLKSIIEAKHIILATGSIPISLPCIPIDNKYIIDTIAALNLETIPKKLAIIGAGVAGLELASIWNRLGSETILLEAQENFLSLVDQQVSCEAFRIFQHQGFDLRLGARVISAK
;
A
#
# COMPACT_ATOMS: atom_id res chain seq x y z
N MET A 1 -3.69 -28.73 24.65
CA MET A 1 -3.31 -29.66 23.56
C MET A 1 -2.95 -28.80 22.35
N SER A 2 -1.75 -28.76 21.74
CA SER A 2 -0.46 -29.40 21.97
C SER A 2 0.63 -28.31 21.92
N ASN A 3 1.46 -28.21 22.96
CA ASN A 3 2.68 -27.41 22.95
C ASN A 3 3.74 -28.19 22.14
N LYS A 4 3.59 -28.23 20.81
CA LYS A 4 4.63 -28.75 19.93
C LYS A 4 5.59 -27.59 19.66
N ASN A 5 6.80 -27.66 20.21
CA ASN A 5 7.94 -26.86 19.73
C ASN A 5 8.04 -27.03 18.21
N LYS A 6 7.47 -26.09 17.46
CA LYS A 6 7.57 -26.09 16.00
C LYS A 6 8.95 -25.56 15.66
N HIS A 7 9.91 -26.46 15.49
CA HIS A 7 11.17 -26.12 14.84
C HIS A 7 10.91 -25.85 13.36
N TYR A 8 11.47 -24.74 12.86
CA TYR A 8 11.48 -24.36 11.45
C TYR A 8 12.92 -24.31 10.93
N ASP A 9 13.08 -24.56 9.63
CA ASP A 9 14.33 -24.27 8.96
C ASP A 9 14.44 -22.76 8.67
N VAL A 10 13.35 -22.14 8.21
CA VAL A 10 13.27 -20.71 7.92
C VAL A 10 12.03 -20.09 8.56
N VAL A 11 12.21 -18.97 9.25
CA VAL A 11 11.12 -18.08 9.64
C VAL A 11 11.29 -16.73 8.95
N VAL A 12 10.25 -16.27 8.26
CA VAL A 12 10.16 -14.94 7.66
C VAL A 12 9.27 -14.06 8.53
N ILE A 13 9.78 -12.90 8.96
CA ILE A 13 9.01 -11.91 9.72
C ILE A 13 8.60 -10.76 8.79
N GLY A 14 7.32 -10.69 8.46
CA GLY A 14 6.72 -9.77 7.49
C GLY A 14 6.24 -10.50 6.25
N ALA A 15 4.99 -10.24 5.85
CA ALA A 15 4.31 -10.80 4.68
C ALA A 15 4.11 -9.74 3.58
N GLY A 16 5.06 -8.82 3.44
CA GLY A 16 5.18 -7.97 2.25
C GLY A 16 5.65 -8.76 1.02
N PRO A 17 5.79 -8.11 -0.15
CA PRO A 17 6.21 -8.79 -1.38
C PRO A 17 7.50 -9.61 -1.22
N ALA A 18 8.51 -9.04 -0.56
CA ALA A 18 9.76 -9.73 -0.29
C ALA A 18 9.58 -10.91 0.68
N GLY A 19 8.76 -10.76 1.72
CA GLY A 19 8.51 -11.81 2.71
C GLY A 19 7.75 -12.99 2.13
N ILE A 20 6.70 -12.72 1.35
CA ILE A 20 5.92 -13.73 0.63
C ILE A 20 6.79 -14.47 -0.38
N ALA A 21 7.53 -13.75 -1.23
CA ALA A 21 8.43 -14.37 -2.21
C ALA A 21 9.49 -15.25 -1.53
N THR A 22 10.05 -14.79 -0.41
CA THR A 22 11.03 -15.53 0.37
C THR A 22 10.43 -16.79 0.98
N ALA A 23 9.24 -16.71 1.57
CA ALA A 23 8.59 -17.87 2.19
C ALA A 23 8.26 -18.94 1.14
N ILE A 24 7.70 -18.52 0.01
CA ILE A 24 7.42 -19.38 -1.15
C ILE A 24 8.70 -20.06 -1.62
N ARG A 25 9.78 -19.28 -1.83
CA ARG A 25 11.04 -19.83 -2.34
C ARG A 25 11.68 -20.80 -1.35
N SER A 26 11.60 -20.51 -0.06
CA SER A 26 12.13 -21.38 0.99
C SER A 26 11.41 -22.73 1.00
N ALA A 27 10.08 -22.73 0.89
CA ALA A 27 9.29 -23.97 0.82
C ALA A 27 9.55 -24.75 -0.47
N GLN A 28 9.68 -24.07 -1.62
CA GLN A 28 10.05 -24.72 -2.89
C GLN A 28 11.42 -25.40 -2.85
N LEU A 29 12.32 -24.93 -1.98
CA LEU A 29 13.63 -25.55 -1.73
C LEU A 29 13.58 -26.68 -0.70
N GLY A 30 12.39 -27.07 -0.23
CA GLY A 30 12.18 -28.16 0.72
C GLY A 30 12.38 -27.78 2.18
N LEU A 31 12.50 -26.49 2.50
CA LEU A 31 12.70 -26.01 3.87
C LEU A 31 11.38 -25.86 4.61
N LYS A 32 11.30 -26.37 5.84
CA LYS A 32 10.12 -26.16 6.69
C LYS A 32 10.03 -24.68 7.07
N THR A 33 9.04 -24.00 6.53
CA THR A 33 8.98 -22.53 6.53
C THR A 33 7.76 -22.01 7.29
N ALA A 34 7.96 -20.98 8.09
CA ALA A 34 6.89 -20.14 8.63
C ALA A 34 7.03 -18.69 8.17
N CYS A 35 5.89 -18.01 8.01
CA CYS A 35 5.82 -16.60 7.73
C CYS A 35 4.91 -15.94 8.78
N ILE A 36 5.49 -15.00 9.55
CA ILE A 36 4.82 -14.30 10.65
C ILE A 36 4.51 -12.89 10.19
N ASP A 37 3.25 -12.44 10.30
CA ASP A 37 2.88 -11.06 9.98
C ASP A 37 1.85 -10.52 10.98
N VAL A 38 1.88 -9.19 11.13
CA VAL A 38 1.02 -8.45 12.05
C VAL A 38 -0.35 -8.27 11.41
N TRP A 39 -1.32 -9.06 11.87
CA TRP A 39 -2.69 -8.96 11.39
C TRP A 39 -3.56 -8.06 12.27
N SER A 40 -3.92 -6.88 11.78
CA SER A 40 -5.04 -6.11 12.34
C SER A 40 -6.30 -6.37 11.52
N HIS A 41 -7.12 -7.31 11.94
CA HIS A 41 -8.53 -7.31 11.54
C HIS A 41 -9.37 -6.86 12.71
N LYS A 42 -10.09 -5.77 12.49
CA LYS A 42 -11.33 -5.56 13.22
C LYS A 42 -12.49 -6.44 12.71
N LYS A 43 -12.40 -7.21 11.58
CA LYS A 43 -13.63 -7.83 11.00
C LYS A 43 -13.63 -9.18 10.22
N SER A 44 -12.58 -10.01 10.04
CA SER A 44 -12.79 -11.33 9.36
C SER A 44 -11.64 -12.35 9.43
N GLN A 45 -11.86 -13.50 10.07
CA GLN A 45 -10.89 -14.50 10.57
C GLN A 45 -10.04 -15.34 9.57
N HIS A 46 -9.98 -15.07 8.25
CA HIS A 46 -9.40 -16.04 7.30
C HIS A 46 -8.65 -15.48 6.09
N LYS A 47 -7.86 -14.39 6.21
CA LYS A 47 -7.19 -13.78 5.03
C LYS A 47 -5.74 -13.40 5.34
N LEU A 48 -4.79 -13.90 4.52
CA LEU A 48 -3.38 -13.49 4.51
C LEU A 48 -3.25 -11.97 4.41
N SER A 49 -2.21 -11.41 5.06
CA SER A 49 -1.95 -9.98 5.25
C SER A 49 -2.52 -9.07 4.14
N LYS A 50 -3.59 -8.36 4.51
CA LYS A 50 -4.15 -7.29 3.68
C LYS A 50 -3.35 -5.99 3.79
N SER A 51 -2.46 -5.87 4.78
CA SER A 51 -1.74 -4.63 5.10
C SER A 51 -1.00 -4.09 3.88
N HIS A 52 0.00 -4.82 3.36
CA HIS A 52 0.77 -4.36 2.20
C HIS A 52 -0.06 -4.18 0.91
N LEU A 53 -1.12 -4.96 0.73
CA LEU A 53 -1.96 -4.87 -0.47
C LEU A 53 -2.98 -3.72 -0.40
N ASN A 54 -3.50 -3.40 0.78
CA ASN A 54 -4.49 -2.35 1.00
C ASN A 54 -3.88 -0.96 1.14
N THR A 55 -2.60 -0.85 1.51
CA THR A 55 -1.94 0.41 1.85
C THR A 55 -0.90 0.86 0.82
N GLY A 56 -0.71 0.10 -0.27
CA GLY A 56 0.44 0.25 -1.17
C GLY A 56 0.09 0.43 -2.64
N GLY A 57 1.12 0.29 -3.49
CA GLY A 57 1.04 0.56 -4.92
C GLY A 57 -0.05 -0.22 -5.67
N LEU A 58 -0.42 -1.44 -5.25
CA LEU A 58 -1.50 -2.19 -5.92
C LEU A 58 -2.85 -1.47 -5.81
N ALA A 59 -3.16 -0.93 -4.62
CA ALA A 59 -4.38 -0.16 -4.39
C ALA A 59 -4.39 1.10 -5.25
N ALA A 60 -3.26 1.83 -5.29
CA ALA A 60 -3.09 3.01 -6.14
C ALA A 60 -3.24 2.67 -7.64
N MET A 61 -2.59 1.62 -8.14
CA MET A 61 -2.68 1.18 -9.53
C MET A 61 -4.12 0.83 -9.93
N CYS A 62 -4.89 0.17 -9.05
CA CYS A 62 -6.30 -0.12 -9.32
C CYS A 62 -7.11 1.17 -9.51
N LEU A 63 -6.92 2.15 -8.65
CA LEU A 63 -7.63 3.43 -8.75
C LEU A 63 -7.14 4.29 -9.91
N LEU A 64 -5.83 4.30 -10.17
CA LEU A 64 -5.20 5.00 -11.30
C LEU A 64 -5.80 4.55 -12.62
N GLU A 65 -5.99 3.24 -12.80
CA GLU A 65 -6.59 2.69 -14.02
C GLU A 65 -8.05 3.14 -14.18
N SER A 66 -8.84 3.06 -13.11
CA SER A 66 -10.24 3.53 -13.15
C SER A 66 -10.33 5.04 -13.42
N ALA A 67 -9.48 5.85 -12.76
CA ALA A 67 -9.43 7.29 -12.96
C ALA A 67 -8.95 7.66 -14.37
N LYS A 68 -7.99 6.92 -14.93
CA LYS A 68 -7.53 7.07 -16.31
C LYS A 68 -8.65 6.81 -17.31
N ILE A 69 -9.39 5.71 -17.15
CA ILE A 69 -10.54 5.38 -18.02
C ILE A 69 -11.58 6.50 -17.96
N TYR A 70 -11.96 6.94 -16.74
CA TYR A 70 -12.91 8.03 -16.56
C TYR A 70 -12.43 9.33 -17.25
N HIS A 71 -11.17 9.70 -17.05
CA HIS A 71 -10.60 10.89 -17.67
C HIS A 71 -10.58 10.80 -19.20
N GLN A 72 -10.20 9.64 -19.76
CA GLN A 72 -10.22 9.40 -21.21
C GLN A 72 -11.61 9.55 -21.79
N LEU A 73 -12.62 8.94 -21.15
CA LEU A 73 -14.03 9.04 -21.55
C LEU A 73 -14.53 10.49 -21.59
N ASN A 74 -14.03 11.36 -20.69
CA ASN A 74 -14.46 12.76 -20.63
C ASN A 74 -13.64 13.71 -21.50
N SER A 75 -12.36 13.40 -21.76
CA SER A 75 -11.42 14.41 -22.30
C SER A 75 -10.88 14.10 -23.69
N SER A 76 -10.81 12.83 -24.08
CA SER A 76 -10.10 12.44 -25.31
C SER A 76 -10.76 11.32 -26.12
N ILE A 77 -11.85 10.71 -25.63
CA ILE A 77 -12.48 9.58 -26.33
C ILE A 77 -13.02 9.94 -27.73
N ALA A 78 -13.37 11.21 -27.96
CA ALA A 78 -13.81 11.72 -29.26
C ALA A 78 -12.75 11.58 -30.36
N GLN A 79 -11.45 11.56 -30.01
CA GLN A 79 -10.36 11.34 -30.96
C GLN A 79 -10.40 9.94 -31.57
N HIS A 80 -11.09 9.00 -30.93
CA HIS A 80 -11.36 7.66 -31.45
C HIS A 80 -12.66 7.59 -32.28
N GLY A 81 -13.35 8.72 -32.52
CA GLY A 81 -14.65 8.74 -33.18
C GLY A 81 -15.81 8.27 -32.29
N ILE A 82 -15.61 8.20 -30.97
CA ILE A 82 -16.62 7.76 -30.00
C ILE A 82 -17.16 9.00 -29.27
N TYR A 83 -18.48 9.12 -29.22
CA TYR A 83 -19.17 10.18 -28.47
C TYR A 83 -19.87 9.58 -27.26
N ALA A 84 -19.62 10.15 -26.09
CA ALA A 84 -20.15 9.70 -24.82
C ALA A 84 -20.57 10.92 -23.99
N GLU A 85 -21.82 10.94 -23.54
CA GLU A 85 -22.40 12.05 -22.76
C GLU A 85 -22.82 11.56 -21.37
N ASN A 86 -22.98 12.49 -20.43
CA ASN A 86 -23.46 12.22 -19.07
C ASN A 86 -22.63 11.17 -18.30
N ILE A 87 -21.32 11.14 -18.53
CA ILE A 87 -20.39 10.23 -17.87
C ILE A 87 -20.21 10.65 -16.41
N SER A 88 -20.53 9.75 -15.49
CA SER A 88 -20.38 9.94 -14.05
C SER A 88 -19.55 8.83 -13.43
N VAL A 89 -19.02 9.06 -12.23
CA VAL A 89 -18.24 8.09 -11.48
C VAL A 89 -18.86 7.82 -10.12
N ASP A 90 -18.99 6.53 -9.78
CA ASP A 90 -19.33 6.08 -8.44
C ASP A 90 -18.05 5.66 -7.70
N ILE A 91 -17.60 6.52 -6.78
CA ILE A 91 -16.38 6.31 -6.00
C ILE A 91 -16.49 5.06 -5.12
N LYS A 92 -17.67 4.79 -4.56
CA LYS A 92 -17.87 3.62 -3.69
C LYS A 92 -17.69 2.33 -4.49
N SER A 93 -18.28 2.26 -5.69
CA SER A 93 -18.08 1.14 -6.60
C SER A 93 -16.62 1.00 -7.06
N MET A 94 -15.92 2.12 -7.31
CA MET A 94 -14.51 2.11 -7.70
C MET A 94 -13.60 1.57 -6.59
N VAL A 95 -13.79 2.03 -5.35
CA VAL A 95 -13.07 1.55 -4.16
C VAL A 95 -13.39 0.08 -3.88
N HIS A 96 -14.66 -0.33 -4.02
CA HIS A 96 -15.06 -1.73 -3.88
C HIS A 96 -14.42 -2.65 -4.93
N ARG A 97 -14.26 -2.16 -6.18
CA ARG A 97 -13.55 -2.90 -7.24
C ARG A 97 -12.09 -3.14 -6.86
N LYS A 98 -11.40 -2.11 -6.36
CA LYS A 98 -10.04 -2.21 -5.81
C LYS A 98 -9.99 -3.28 -4.72
N ASP A 99 -10.91 -3.22 -3.75
CA ASP A 99 -10.92 -4.17 -2.63
C ASP A 99 -11.14 -5.61 -3.10
N LYS A 100 -12.06 -5.84 -4.03
CA LYS A 100 -12.27 -7.18 -4.62
C LYS A 100 -11.01 -7.74 -5.29
N ILE A 101 -10.23 -6.90 -5.98
CA ILE A 101 -8.97 -7.32 -6.62
C ILE A 101 -7.94 -7.71 -5.55
N ILE A 102 -7.78 -6.88 -4.53
CA ILE A 102 -6.87 -7.16 -3.42
C ILE A 102 -7.28 -8.46 -2.70
N GLU A 103 -8.57 -8.65 -2.46
CA GLU A 103 -9.07 -9.87 -1.83
C GLU A 103 -8.87 -11.13 -2.68
N LYS A 104 -8.94 -11.00 -4.01
CA LYS A 104 -8.62 -12.11 -4.91
C LYS A 104 -7.14 -12.47 -4.82
N ILE A 105 -6.24 -11.49 -4.84
CA ILE A 105 -4.79 -11.71 -4.76
C ILE A 105 -4.40 -12.31 -3.41
N SER A 106 -4.92 -11.76 -2.31
CA SER A 106 -4.70 -12.29 -0.95
C SER A 106 -5.14 -13.75 -0.85
N ARG A 107 -6.32 -14.13 -1.38
CA ARG A 107 -6.77 -15.53 -1.41
C ARG A 107 -5.87 -16.44 -2.23
N ASN A 108 -5.37 -15.97 -3.37
CA ASN A 108 -4.45 -16.75 -4.20
C ASN A 108 -3.15 -17.04 -3.45
N TRP A 109 -2.61 -16.07 -2.72
CA TRP A 109 -1.45 -16.29 -1.85
C TRP A 109 -1.76 -17.28 -0.73
N SER A 110 -2.97 -17.24 -0.15
CA SER A 110 -3.37 -18.18 0.93
C SER A 110 -3.42 -19.61 0.42
N ALA A 111 -3.96 -19.79 -0.78
CA ALA A 111 -3.97 -21.08 -1.45
C ALA A 111 -2.55 -21.59 -1.70
N LEU A 112 -1.65 -20.73 -2.20
CA LEU A 112 -0.26 -21.10 -2.47
C LEU A 112 0.53 -21.46 -1.20
N PHE A 113 0.30 -20.73 -0.09
CA PHE A 113 0.90 -21.07 1.20
C PHE A 113 0.44 -22.45 1.69
N THR A 114 -0.83 -22.77 1.48
CA THR A 114 -1.40 -24.06 1.86
C THR A 114 -0.81 -25.18 1.00
N GLU A 115 -0.74 -24.99 -0.32
CA GLU A 115 -0.14 -25.93 -1.28
C GLU A 115 1.33 -26.24 -0.94
N LEU A 116 2.08 -25.21 -0.53
CA LEU A 116 3.50 -25.33 -0.19
C LEU A 116 3.76 -25.68 1.28
N ASN A 117 2.72 -25.95 2.08
CA ASN A 117 2.82 -26.26 3.52
C ASN A 117 3.59 -25.19 4.32
N ILE A 118 3.42 -23.91 3.98
CA ILE A 118 3.98 -22.78 4.71
C ILE A 118 3.05 -22.45 5.88
N ASP A 119 3.58 -22.47 7.09
CA ASP A 119 2.83 -22.04 8.27
C ASP A 119 2.70 -20.50 8.26
N HIS A 120 1.49 -19.98 8.04
CA HIS A 120 1.17 -18.57 8.26
C HIS A 120 0.80 -18.33 9.73
N ILE A 121 1.50 -17.41 10.39
CA ILE A 121 1.32 -17.12 11.81
C ILE A 121 0.94 -15.65 11.98
N GLU A 122 -0.26 -15.41 12.52
CA GLU A 122 -0.76 -14.07 12.79
C GLU A 122 -0.33 -13.61 14.19
N ALA A 123 0.78 -12.87 14.24
CA ALA A 123 1.34 -12.41 15.50
C ALA A 123 2.27 -11.22 15.31
N LYS A 124 2.45 -10.44 16.38
CA LYS A 124 3.61 -9.55 16.49
C LYS A 124 4.83 -10.40 16.80
N ALA A 125 5.88 -10.29 15.99
CA ALA A 125 7.14 -11.00 16.20
C ALA A 125 8.22 -10.05 16.71
N GLN A 126 9.05 -10.54 17.63
CA GLN A 126 10.26 -9.89 18.10
C GLN A 126 11.41 -10.88 18.06
N LEU A 127 12.49 -10.50 17.36
CA LEU A 127 13.73 -11.28 17.36
C LEU A 127 14.39 -11.18 18.74
N LEU A 128 14.74 -12.33 19.30
CA LEU A 128 15.52 -12.49 20.52
C LEU A 128 16.91 -13.05 20.17
N ASN A 129 17.74 -13.27 21.20
CA ASN A 129 19.02 -13.94 21.06
C ASN A 129 18.86 -15.41 20.61
N ASP A 130 19.94 -16.01 20.14
CA ASP A 130 20.03 -17.44 19.80
C ASP A 130 19.01 -17.91 18.77
N ARG A 131 18.61 -17.03 17.84
CA ARG A 131 17.63 -17.32 16.78
C ARG A 131 16.26 -17.75 17.33
N LYS A 132 15.89 -17.16 18.46
CA LYS A 132 14.55 -17.26 19.04
C LYS A 132 13.70 -16.08 18.60
N ILE A 133 12.42 -16.33 18.35
CA ILE A 133 11.44 -15.30 18.03
C ILE A 133 10.34 -15.37 19.08
N GLU A 134 10.13 -14.29 19.82
CA GLU A 134 8.90 -14.14 20.61
C GLU A 134 7.77 -13.75 19.65
N ILE A 135 6.70 -14.53 19.64
CA ILE A 135 5.45 -14.15 18.99
C ILE A 135 4.41 -13.79 20.04
N THR A 136 3.70 -12.70 19.82
CA THR A 136 2.53 -12.29 20.61
C THR A 136 1.30 -12.37 19.71
N THR A 137 0.43 -13.35 19.95
CA THR A 137 -0.82 -13.52 19.19
C THR A 137 -1.84 -12.46 19.58
N TYR A 138 -2.70 -12.08 18.64
CA TYR A 138 -3.77 -11.10 18.92
C TYR A 138 -4.85 -11.66 19.84
N ASP A 139 -5.22 -12.91 19.62
CA ASP A 139 -6.17 -13.61 20.48
C ASP A 139 -5.43 -13.99 21.77
N ALA A 140 -5.82 -13.36 22.88
CA ALA A 140 -5.28 -13.53 24.24
C ALA A 140 -3.88 -12.96 24.57
N GLN A 141 -3.23 -12.18 23.69
CA GLN A 141 -1.86 -11.64 23.92
C GLN A 141 -0.86 -12.72 24.38
N LEU A 142 -1.07 -13.96 23.94
CA LEU A 142 -0.25 -15.07 24.37
C LEU A 142 1.13 -14.95 23.75
N LYS A 143 2.13 -14.96 24.63
CA LYS A 143 3.53 -14.99 24.24
C LYS A 143 3.99 -16.44 24.10
N SER A 144 4.62 -16.75 22.99
CA SER A 144 5.31 -18.03 22.80
C SER A 144 6.60 -17.82 22.03
N ILE A 145 7.51 -18.79 22.14
CA ILE A 145 8.82 -18.72 21.49
C ILE A 145 8.84 -19.72 20.33
N ILE A 146 9.28 -19.25 19.18
CA ILE A 146 9.57 -20.05 18.00
C ILE A 146 11.09 -20.08 17.79
N GLU A 147 11.62 -21.24 17.40
CA GLU A 147 13.03 -21.41 17.06
C GLU A 147 13.19 -21.74 15.58
N ALA A 148 14.18 -21.14 14.94
CA ALA A 148 14.49 -21.36 13.54
C ALA A 148 16.00 -21.42 13.28
N LYS A 149 16.41 -22.20 12.26
CA LYS A 149 17.82 -22.21 11.82
C LYS A 149 18.22 -20.89 11.16
N HIS A 150 17.31 -20.34 10.35
CA HIS A 150 17.46 -19.08 9.65
C HIS A 150 16.24 -18.18 9.87
N ILE A 151 16.50 -16.88 10.02
CA ILE A 151 15.46 -15.87 10.24
C ILE A 151 15.66 -14.77 9.22
N ILE A 152 14.59 -14.40 8.52
CA ILE A 152 14.59 -13.35 7.51
C ILE A 152 13.65 -12.25 7.96
N LEU A 153 14.20 -11.04 8.16
CA LEU A 153 13.44 -9.86 8.53
C LEU A 153 12.99 -9.13 7.27
N ALA A 154 11.69 -9.12 7.02
CA ALA A 154 11.03 -8.48 5.89
C ALA A 154 9.88 -7.56 6.36
N THR A 155 10.12 -6.82 7.45
CA THR A 155 9.10 -6.04 8.19
C THR A 155 8.58 -4.81 7.45
N GLY A 156 9.13 -4.48 6.28
CA GLY A 156 8.67 -3.37 5.45
C GLY A 156 8.99 -1.98 6.02
N SER A 157 8.11 -1.03 5.72
CA SER A 157 8.22 0.38 6.11
C SER A 157 6.85 0.95 6.47
N ILE A 158 6.84 2.13 7.08
CA ILE A 158 5.64 2.91 7.41
C ILE A 158 5.77 4.33 6.88
N PRO A 159 4.66 5.05 6.60
CA PRO A 159 4.72 6.45 6.23
C PRO A 159 5.46 7.30 7.26
N ILE A 160 6.19 8.31 6.79
CA ILE A 160 6.82 9.30 7.67
C ILE A 160 5.72 10.13 8.32
N SER A 161 5.80 10.30 9.63
CA SER A 161 4.95 11.24 10.37
C SER A 161 5.64 12.60 10.48
N LEU A 162 4.90 13.68 10.22
CA LEU A 162 5.36 15.05 10.43
C LEU A 162 4.82 15.55 11.77
N PRO A 163 5.67 15.75 12.80
CA PRO A 163 5.19 16.12 14.14
C PRO A 163 4.38 17.43 14.17
N CYS A 164 4.66 18.36 13.25
CA CYS A 164 3.94 19.63 13.12
C CYS A 164 2.56 19.51 12.43
N ILE A 165 2.22 18.32 11.90
CA ILE A 165 1.02 18.04 11.14
C ILE A 165 0.48 16.67 11.58
N PRO A 166 -0.15 16.60 12.77
CA PRO A 166 -0.72 15.34 13.24
C PRO A 166 -1.88 14.91 12.34
N ILE A 167 -1.94 13.62 12.01
CA ILE A 167 -3.05 13.01 11.28
C ILE A 167 -4.29 13.01 12.19
N ASP A 168 -5.38 13.63 11.71
CA ASP A 168 -6.66 13.71 12.43
C ASP A 168 -7.71 12.72 11.89
N ASN A 169 -7.40 12.02 10.79
CA ASN A 169 -8.30 11.11 10.07
C ASN A 169 -9.61 11.75 9.58
N LYS A 170 -9.64 13.08 9.43
CA LYS A 170 -10.80 13.85 8.96
C LYS A 170 -10.43 14.79 7.82
N TYR A 171 -9.44 15.65 8.04
CA TYR A 171 -8.93 16.60 7.04
C TYR A 171 -7.48 16.30 6.68
N ILE A 172 -6.69 15.87 7.67
CA ILE A 172 -5.31 15.44 7.53
C ILE A 172 -5.31 13.92 7.59
N ILE A 173 -5.08 13.31 6.44
CA ILE A 173 -5.13 11.87 6.23
C ILE A 173 -3.80 11.37 5.65
N ASP A 174 -3.49 10.11 5.91
CA ASP A 174 -2.37 9.44 5.26
C ASP A 174 -2.76 8.87 3.88
N THR A 175 -1.78 8.27 3.20
CA THR A 175 -1.99 7.59 1.92
C THR A 175 -3.05 6.49 1.99
N ILE A 176 -3.18 5.81 3.13
CA ILE A 176 -4.12 4.70 3.30
C ILE A 176 -5.55 5.25 3.26
N ALA A 177 -5.84 6.25 4.08
CA ALA A 177 -7.13 6.90 4.08
C ALA A 177 -7.41 7.59 2.74
N ALA A 178 -6.40 8.20 2.10
CA ALA A 178 -6.53 8.81 0.78
C ALA A 178 -6.91 7.81 -0.34
N LEU A 179 -6.54 6.53 -0.23
CA LEU A 179 -6.93 5.47 -1.17
C LEU A 179 -8.32 4.87 -0.89
N ASN A 180 -8.98 5.30 0.20
CA ASN A 180 -10.27 4.79 0.64
C ASN A 180 -11.31 5.91 0.87
N LEU A 181 -11.10 7.08 0.27
CA LEU A 181 -12.11 8.13 0.27
C LEU A 181 -13.38 7.66 -0.44
N GLU A 182 -14.54 7.99 0.12
CA GLU A 182 -15.85 7.63 -0.44
C GLU A 182 -16.43 8.71 -1.37
N THR A 183 -15.81 9.89 -1.40
CA THR A 183 -16.24 11.05 -2.18
C THR A 183 -15.04 11.74 -2.82
N ILE A 184 -15.28 12.47 -3.92
CA ILE A 184 -14.24 13.27 -4.58
C ILE A 184 -14.03 14.54 -3.76
N PRO A 185 -12.82 14.79 -3.21
CA PRO A 185 -12.53 16.05 -2.55
C PRO A 185 -12.53 17.18 -3.58
N LYS A 186 -13.19 18.31 -3.29
CA LYS A 186 -13.15 19.48 -4.20
C LYS A 186 -11.73 19.98 -4.41
N LYS A 187 -10.96 20.04 -3.32
CA LYS A 187 -9.53 20.37 -3.31
C LYS A 187 -8.78 19.35 -2.47
N LEU A 188 -7.61 18.94 -2.94
CA LEU A 188 -6.74 18.00 -2.26
C LEU A 188 -5.31 18.54 -2.24
N ALA A 189 -4.84 18.93 -1.06
CA ALA A 189 -3.44 19.27 -0.84
C ALA A 189 -2.65 18.02 -0.44
N ILE A 190 -1.49 17.82 -1.06
CA ILE A 190 -0.60 16.69 -0.82
C ILE A 190 0.77 17.24 -0.44
N ILE A 191 1.31 16.75 0.68
CA ILE A 191 2.64 17.13 1.14
C ILE A 191 3.63 16.10 0.61
N GLY A 192 4.51 16.54 -0.29
CA GLY A 192 5.46 15.73 -1.04
C GLY A 192 5.03 15.49 -2.48
N ALA A 193 5.91 15.81 -3.43
CA ALA A 193 5.73 15.57 -4.88
C ALA A 193 6.57 14.38 -5.37
N GLY A 194 6.82 13.41 -4.49
CA GLY A 194 7.37 12.10 -4.85
C GLY A 194 6.33 11.18 -5.51
N VAL A 195 6.75 9.97 -5.86
CA VAL A 195 5.93 8.99 -6.60
C VAL A 195 4.55 8.79 -5.99
N ALA A 196 4.45 8.50 -4.67
CA ALA A 196 3.17 8.28 -4.01
C ALA A 196 2.26 9.51 -4.05
N GLY A 197 2.82 10.72 -3.89
CA GLY A 197 2.08 11.97 -3.97
C GLY A 197 1.52 12.22 -5.38
N LEU A 198 2.33 11.95 -6.41
CA LEU A 198 1.94 12.06 -7.81
C LEU A 198 0.88 11.02 -8.21
N GLU A 199 0.97 9.78 -7.72
CA GLU A 199 -0.05 8.75 -7.95
C GLU A 199 -1.39 9.16 -7.34
N LEU A 200 -1.39 9.61 -6.07
CA LEU A 200 -2.60 10.10 -5.40
C LEU A 200 -3.19 11.31 -6.10
N ALA A 201 -2.35 12.31 -6.44
CA ALA A 201 -2.80 13.47 -7.19
C ALA A 201 -3.42 13.05 -8.52
N SER A 202 -2.80 12.13 -9.25
CA SER A 202 -3.30 11.64 -10.54
C SER A 202 -4.66 10.97 -10.43
N ILE A 203 -4.91 10.18 -9.37
CA ILE A 203 -6.21 9.57 -9.14
C ILE A 203 -7.26 10.67 -8.96
N TRP A 204 -7.05 11.57 -8.00
CA TRP A 204 -8.07 12.51 -7.57
C TRP A 204 -8.28 13.66 -8.55
N ASN A 205 -7.21 14.14 -9.20
CA ASN A 205 -7.26 15.16 -10.24
C ASN A 205 -8.10 14.71 -11.43
N ARG A 206 -7.85 13.48 -11.93
CA ARG A 206 -8.60 12.89 -13.05
C ARG A 206 -10.08 12.68 -12.75
N LEU A 207 -10.43 12.54 -11.47
CA LEU A 207 -11.81 12.43 -11.00
C LEU A 207 -12.46 13.81 -10.73
N GLY A 208 -11.72 14.91 -10.91
CA GLY A 208 -12.24 16.28 -10.83
C GLY A 208 -11.79 17.08 -9.59
N SER A 209 -10.84 16.58 -8.80
CA SER A 209 -10.29 17.34 -7.66
C SER A 209 -9.29 18.38 -8.12
N GLU A 210 -9.28 19.57 -7.53
CA GLU A 210 -8.16 20.50 -7.65
C GLU A 210 -7.01 20.03 -6.75
N THR A 211 -5.92 19.54 -7.35
CA THR A 211 -4.81 18.91 -6.63
C THR A 211 -3.60 19.85 -6.53
N ILE A 212 -3.13 20.06 -5.30
CA ILE A 212 -1.97 20.91 -4.98
C ILE A 212 -0.91 20.02 -4.33
N LEU A 213 0.32 20.02 -4.83
CA LEU A 213 1.43 19.30 -4.23
C LEU A 213 2.46 20.30 -3.70
N LEU A 214 2.80 20.15 -2.42
CA LEU A 214 3.76 20.98 -1.71
C LEU A 214 5.04 20.17 -1.50
N GLU A 215 6.09 20.47 -2.25
CA GLU A 215 7.38 19.79 -2.17
C GLU A 215 8.42 20.71 -1.53
N ALA A 216 9.08 20.22 -0.48
CA ALA A 216 10.09 21.00 0.23
C ALA A 216 11.40 21.13 -0.58
N GLN A 217 11.67 20.18 -1.48
CA GLN A 217 12.82 20.25 -2.37
C GLN A 217 12.61 21.26 -3.50
N GLU A 218 13.70 21.89 -3.93
CA GLU A 218 13.70 22.84 -5.07
C GLU A 218 13.56 22.11 -6.42
N ASN A 219 14.02 20.86 -6.49
CA ASN A 219 14.00 20.07 -7.71
C ASN A 219 12.88 19.02 -7.67
N PHE A 220 12.09 18.96 -8.74
CA PHE A 220 11.11 17.91 -8.94
C PHE A 220 11.79 16.56 -9.18
N LEU A 221 11.25 15.49 -8.58
CA LEU A 221 11.74 14.10 -8.73
C LEU A 221 13.28 13.99 -8.78
N SER A 222 13.95 14.51 -7.75
CA SER A 222 15.42 14.67 -7.70
C SER A 222 16.23 13.37 -7.87
N LEU A 223 15.61 12.22 -7.61
CA LEU A 223 16.23 10.89 -7.78
C LEU A 223 16.10 10.33 -9.22
N VAL A 224 15.33 11.00 -10.08
CA VAL A 224 15.12 10.62 -11.48
C VAL A 224 16.08 11.41 -12.36
N ASP A 225 16.38 10.86 -13.54
CA ASP A 225 17.06 11.59 -14.61
C ASP A 225 16.40 12.97 -14.81
N GLN A 226 17.24 14.02 -14.89
CA GLN A 226 16.75 15.38 -14.86
C GLN A 226 16.01 15.78 -16.14
N GLN A 227 16.33 15.18 -17.29
CA GLN A 227 15.57 15.42 -18.51
C GLN A 227 14.18 14.81 -18.42
N VAL A 228 14.09 13.58 -17.89
CA VAL A 228 12.80 12.91 -17.63
C VAL A 228 11.99 13.67 -16.58
N SER A 229 12.63 14.14 -15.51
CA SER A 229 11.97 14.91 -14.45
C SER A 229 11.39 16.23 -15.01
N CYS A 230 12.16 16.98 -15.79
CA CYS A 230 11.69 18.22 -16.41
C CYS A 230 10.47 17.99 -17.31
N GLU A 231 10.49 16.92 -18.11
CA GLU A 231 9.37 16.62 -19.00
C GLU A 231 8.14 16.15 -18.22
N ALA A 232 8.33 15.29 -17.22
CA ALA A 232 7.25 14.88 -16.34
C ALA A 232 6.61 16.08 -15.62
N PHE A 233 7.40 17.04 -15.14
CA PHE A 233 6.90 18.26 -14.51
C PHE A 233 5.94 19.03 -15.42
N ARG A 234 6.35 19.26 -16.69
CA ARG A 234 5.49 19.92 -17.70
C ARG A 234 4.21 19.14 -17.95
N ILE A 235 4.31 17.82 -18.11
CA ILE A 235 3.16 16.95 -18.36
C ILE A 235 2.16 17.02 -17.19
N PHE A 236 2.62 16.97 -15.94
CA PHE A 236 1.74 17.08 -14.78
C PHE A 236 1.11 18.47 -14.64
N GLN A 237 1.86 19.55 -14.91
CA GLN A 237 1.28 20.90 -14.97
C GLN A 237 0.20 21.02 -16.05
N HIS A 238 0.44 20.49 -17.24
CA HIS A 238 -0.56 20.46 -18.31
C HIS A 238 -1.81 19.62 -17.97
N GLN A 239 -1.66 18.60 -17.13
CA GLN A 239 -2.79 17.84 -16.57
C GLN A 239 -3.52 18.61 -15.45
N GLY A 240 -3.10 19.83 -15.08
CA GLY A 240 -3.79 20.69 -14.12
C GLY A 240 -3.32 20.52 -12.68
N PHE A 241 -2.11 20.01 -12.45
CA PHE A 241 -1.54 19.87 -11.11
C PHE A 241 -0.89 21.19 -10.69
N ASP A 242 -1.22 21.68 -9.49
CA ASP A 242 -0.51 22.81 -8.87
C ASP A 242 0.72 22.27 -8.11
N LEU A 243 1.86 22.21 -8.80
CA LEU A 243 3.14 21.74 -8.28
C LEU A 243 3.95 22.92 -7.70
N ARG A 244 4.13 22.95 -6.37
CA ARG A 244 4.88 23.98 -5.66
C ARG A 244 6.16 23.40 -5.06
N LEU A 245 7.29 23.65 -5.71
CA LEU A 245 8.63 23.30 -5.25
C LEU A 245 9.15 24.35 -4.25
N GLY A 246 10.13 23.98 -3.42
CA GLY A 246 10.66 24.84 -2.35
C GLY A 246 9.62 25.20 -1.25
N ALA A 247 8.48 24.51 -1.23
CA ALA A 247 7.34 24.79 -0.36
C ALA A 247 7.42 23.94 0.93
N ARG A 248 8.16 24.42 1.93
CA ARG A 248 8.25 23.75 3.23
C ARG A 248 7.03 24.05 4.11
N VAL A 249 6.23 23.03 4.40
CA VAL A 249 5.08 23.16 5.30
C VAL A 249 5.53 23.31 6.76
N ILE A 250 5.03 24.33 7.45
CA ILE A 250 5.37 24.64 8.85
C ILE A 250 4.33 24.07 9.81
N SER A 251 3.05 24.14 9.44
CA SER A 251 1.91 23.65 10.23
C SER A 251 0.68 23.45 9.34
N ALA A 252 -0.22 22.56 9.74
CA ALA A 252 -1.58 22.44 9.20
C ALA A 252 -2.57 22.16 10.35
N LYS A 253 -3.83 22.55 10.18
CA LYS A 253 -4.91 22.42 11.16
C LYS A 253 -6.19 22.01 10.49
#